data_AF-A0A835NEG9-F1
#
_entry.id   AF-A0A835NEG9-F1
#
_cell.length_a   1.000
_cell.length_b   1.000
_cell.length_c   1.000
_cell.angle_alpha   90.00
_cell.angle_beta   90.00
_cell.angle_gamma   90.00
#
_symmetry.space_group_name_H-M   'P 1'
#
loop_
_entity.id
_entity.type
_entity.pdbx_description
1 polymer ?
#
loop_
_entity_poly.entity_id
_entity_poly.type
_entity_poly.pdbx_seq_one_letter_code
_entity_poly.pdbx_strand_id
1 'polypeptide(L)'
;MRPCPHPPTLSPQFYDASDTYENVLKMFNNVFTSLFSLECLLKIMAFGVLNYFRDAWNIFDFVTVLGSITDILVTEFGVGGRCCPLTHPLAPFSGSPFPLLTPFFPYPPPQNNFINLSFLRLFRAARLIKLLRQGYTIRILLWTFVQSFKVHPKIPPTHPGTPPRALPYVCLLIAMLFFIYAIIGMQVFGNIGIEEEDDESAITQHNNFRTFFQALMLLFR
;
A
#
# COMPACT_ATOMS: atom_id res chain seq x y z
N MET A 1 -24.73 -45.65 -14.58
CA MET A 1 -23.75 -44.55 -14.42
C MET A 1 -24.28 -43.61 -13.35
N ARG A 2 -23.59 -43.50 -12.20
CA ARG A 2 -23.97 -42.57 -11.14
C ARG A 2 -23.41 -41.19 -11.49
N PRO A 3 -24.17 -40.08 -11.35
CA PRO A 3 -23.61 -38.75 -11.51
C PRO A 3 -22.68 -38.45 -10.32
N CYS A 4 -21.50 -37.89 -10.60
CA CYS A 4 -20.58 -37.40 -9.57
C CYS A 4 -21.23 -36.23 -8.80
N PRO A 5 -21.09 -36.15 -7.45
CA PRO A 5 -21.53 -34.99 -6.72
C PRO A 5 -20.53 -33.84 -6.97
N HIS A 6 -21.00 -32.74 -7.53
CA HIS A 6 -20.22 -31.50 -7.54
C HIS A 6 -19.95 -31.08 -6.08
N PRO A 7 -18.72 -30.69 -5.72
CA PRO A 7 -18.46 -30.11 -4.42
C PRO A 7 -19.26 -28.80 -4.29
N PRO A 8 -19.86 -28.49 -3.13
CA PRO A 8 -20.41 -27.17 -2.90
C PRO A 8 -19.24 -26.19 -2.89
N THR A 9 -19.09 -25.43 -3.98
CA THR A 9 -18.22 -24.26 -4.02
C THR A 9 -18.80 -23.24 -3.03
N LEU A 10 -18.40 -23.37 -1.77
CA LEU A 10 -18.75 -22.47 -0.68
C LEU A 10 -17.83 -21.26 -0.76
N SER A 11 -18.06 -20.48 -1.81
CA SER A 11 -17.55 -19.13 -2.01
C SER A 11 -18.63 -18.41 -2.81
N PRO A 12 -19.24 -17.33 -2.29
CA PRO A 12 -20.15 -16.55 -3.11
C PRO A 12 -19.37 -16.06 -4.33
N GLN A 13 -19.84 -16.45 -5.51
CA GLN A 13 -19.31 -16.04 -6.80
C GLN A 13 -19.63 -14.54 -6.98
N PHE A 14 -18.89 -13.66 -6.31
CA PHE A 14 -18.86 -12.22 -6.58
C PHE A 14 -17.99 -11.93 -7.82
N TYR A 15 -18.21 -12.66 -8.91
CA TYR A 15 -17.48 -12.49 -10.17
C TYR A 15 -18.38 -12.02 -11.32
N ASP A 16 -19.62 -11.66 -11.01
CA ASP A 16 -20.58 -11.06 -11.96
C ASP A 16 -21.11 -9.74 -11.37
N ALA A 17 -20.18 -8.85 -10.98
CA ALA A 17 -20.54 -7.52 -10.55
C ALA A 17 -21.13 -6.79 -11.77
N SER A 18 -22.47 -6.72 -11.85
CA SER A 18 -23.14 -6.03 -12.95
C SER A 18 -22.56 -4.62 -13.10
N ASP A 19 -22.35 -4.18 -14.35
CA ASP A 19 -21.65 -2.94 -14.66
C ASP A 19 -22.21 -1.72 -13.89
N THR A 20 -23.49 -1.77 -13.56
CA THR A 20 -24.19 -0.77 -12.75
C THR A 20 -23.63 -0.64 -11.33
N TYR A 21 -23.33 -1.74 -10.63
CA TYR A 21 -22.78 -1.69 -9.27
C TYR A 21 -21.36 -1.14 -9.25
N GLU A 22 -20.51 -1.62 -10.15
CA GLU A 22 -19.12 -1.13 -10.28
C GLU A 22 -19.07 0.37 -10.58
N ASN A 23 -19.98 0.87 -11.44
CA ASN A 23 -20.07 2.29 -11.76
C ASN A 23 -20.53 3.13 -10.57
N VAL A 24 -21.51 2.67 -9.80
CA VAL A 24 -21.97 3.35 -8.59
C VAL A 24 -20.89 3.37 -7.50
N LEU A 25 -20.19 2.25 -7.27
CA LEU A 25 -19.08 2.17 -6.32
C LEU A 25 -17.93 3.12 -6.71
N LYS A 26 -17.61 3.20 -8.01
CA LYS A 26 -16.62 4.17 -8.53
C LYS A 26 -17.07 5.61 -8.31
N MET A 27 -18.35 5.92 -8.56
CA MET A 27 -18.92 7.25 -8.35
C MET A 27 -18.81 7.68 -6.89
N PHE A 28 -19.25 6.84 -5.96
CA PHE A 28 -19.14 7.10 -4.52
C PHE A 28 -17.69 7.29 -4.07
N ASN A 29 -16.78 6.39 -4.49
CA ASN A 29 -15.37 6.50 -4.15
C ASN A 29 -14.75 7.81 -4.67
N ASN A 30 -15.18 8.29 -5.83
CA ASN A 30 -14.73 9.56 -6.39
C ASN A 30 -15.32 10.78 -5.65
N VAL A 31 -16.59 10.74 -5.26
CA VAL A 31 -17.24 11.82 -4.50
C VAL A 31 -16.69 11.93 -3.08
N PHE A 32 -16.48 10.81 -2.38
CA PHE A 32 -15.84 10.84 -1.06
C PHE A 32 -14.42 11.39 -1.16
N THR A 33 -13.69 10.98 -2.20
CA THR A 33 -12.35 11.49 -2.53
C THR A 33 -12.32 13.01 -2.66
N SER A 34 -13.28 13.61 -3.37
CA SER A 34 -13.32 15.05 -3.60
C SER A 34 -13.75 15.84 -2.34
N LEU A 35 -14.73 15.35 -1.59
CA LEU A 35 -15.16 15.95 -0.32
C LEU A 35 -14.01 16.04 0.69
N PHE A 36 -13.24 14.96 0.88
CA PHE A 36 -12.07 14.95 1.76
C PHE A 36 -10.94 15.86 1.27
N SER A 37 -10.84 16.09 -0.05
CA SER A 37 -9.85 17.01 -0.61
C SER A 37 -10.27 18.47 -0.42
N LEU A 38 -11.56 18.75 -0.50
CA LEU A 38 -12.14 20.07 -0.28
C LEU A 38 -12.05 20.49 1.20
N GLU A 39 -12.29 19.57 2.14
CA GLU A 39 -12.06 19.80 3.57
C GLU A 39 -10.61 20.23 3.87
N CYS A 40 -9.64 19.61 3.20
CA CYS A 40 -8.21 19.93 3.30
C CYS A 40 -7.90 21.32 2.72
N LEU A 41 -8.40 21.62 1.52
CA LEU A 41 -8.24 22.92 0.86
C LEU A 41 -8.81 24.07 1.69
N LEU A 42 -10.00 23.89 2.27
CA LEU A 42 -10.62 24.90 3.14
C LEU A 42 -9.79 25.17 4.39
N LYS A 43 -9.20 24.15 5.00
CA LYS A 43 -8.30 24.32 6.17
C LYS A 43 -7.01 25.07 5.81
N ILE A 44 -6.45 24.82 4.62
CA ILE A 44 -5.26 25.52 4.14
C ILE A 44 -5.56 27.01 3.92
N MET A 45 -6.71 27.34 3.31
CA MET A 45 -7.11 28.72 3.07
C MET A 45 -7.49 29.48 4.35
N ALA A 46 -8.06 28.80 5.36
CA ALA A 46 -8.50 29.41 6.61
C ALA A 46 -7.37 29.70 7.61
N PHE A 47 -6.39 28.79 7.75
CA PHE A 47 -5.31 28.92 8.75
C PHE A 47 -4.00 29.50 8.21
N GLY A 48 -3.83 29.56 6.89
CA GLY A 48 -2.60 29.98 6.25
C GLY A 48 -1.51 28.90 6.26
N VAL A 49 -0.63 28.95 5.25
CA VAL A 49 0.34 27.89 4.92
C VAL A 49 1.28 27.57 6.09
N LEU A 50 1.80 28.59 6.79
CA LEU A 50 2.80 28.41 7.86
C LEU A 50 2.21 27.80 9.14
N ASN A 51 0.96 28.14 9.50
CA ASN A 51 0.31 27.56 10.67
C ASN A 51 -0.18 26.13 10.38
N TYR A 52 -0.54 25.85 9.12
CA TYR A 52 -0.96 24.53 8.67
C TYR A 52 0.15 23.47 8.78
N PHE A 53 1.40 23.81 8.42
CA PHE A 53 2.53 22.86 8.47
C PHE A 53 3.05 22.54 9.87
N ARG A 54 2.61 23.24 10.92
CA ARG A 54 3.01 22.95 12.30
C ARG A 54 2.37 21.67 12.85
N ASP A 55 1.18 21.33 12.36
CA ASP A 55 0.46 20.12 12.75
C ASP A 55 0.81 18.96 11.80
N ALA A 56 1.47 17.92 12.32
CA ALA A 56 1.84 16.73 11.56
C ALA A 56 0.63 16.04 10.89
N TRP A 57 -0.54 16.16 11.51
CA TRP A 57 -1.80 15.63 11.01
C TRP A 57 -2.32 16.38 9.78
N ASN A 58 -2.07 17.68 9.69
CA ASN A 58 -2.42 18.51 8.53
C ASN A 58 -1.41 18.25 7.39
N ILE A 59 -0.12 18.10 7.69
CA ILE A 59 0.88 17.61 6.73
C ILE A 59 0.44 16.30 6.06
N PHE A 60 -0.02 15.33 6.85
CA PHE A 60 -0.48 14.05 6.30
C PHE A 60 -1.69 14.22 5.38
N ASP A 61 -2.62 15.11 5.75
CA ASP A 61 -3.79 15.45 4.94
C ASP A 61 -3.35 15.98 3.56
N PHE A 62 -2.41 16.93 3.53
CA PHE A 62 -1.81 17.46 2.31
C PHE A 62 -1.13 16.39 1.44
N VAL A 63 -0.31 15.51 2.05
CA VAL A 63 0.35 14.42 1.32
C VAL A 63 -0.65 13.47 0.66
N THR A 64 -1.77 13.15 1.32
CA THR A 64 -2.81 12.30 0.72
C THR A 64 -3.58 12.99 -0.41
N VAL A 65 -3.70 14.32 -0.39
CA VAL A 65 -4.30 15.09 -1.48
C VAL A 65 -3.36 15.12 -2.69
N LEU A 66 -2.06 15.35 -2.48
CA LEU A 66 -1.06 15.25 -3.56
C LEU A 66 -1.05 13.86 -4.19
N GLY A 67 -1.02 12.80 -3.38
CA GLY A 67 -1.04 11.42 -3.86
C GLY A 67 -2.27 11.10 -4.73
N SER A 68 -3.43 11.67 -4.39
CA SER A 68 -4.64 11.50 -5.20
C SER A 68 -4.68 12.32 -6.48
N ILE A 69 -4.06 13.50 -6.50
CA ILE A 69 -3.93 14.29 -7.73
C ILE A 69 -3.01 13.54 -8.69
N THR A 70 -1.88 13.02 -8.20
CA THR A 70 -0.98 12.18 -8.99
C THR A 70 -1.65 10.91 -9.49
N ASP A 71 -2.49 10.24 -8.67
CA ASP A 71 -3.26 9.05 -9.08
C ASP A 71 -4.21 9.35 -10.25
N ILE A 72 -4.97 10.45 -10.18
CA ILE A 72 -5.86 10.88 -11.26
C ILE A 72 -5.06 11.26 -12.51
N LEU A 73 -4.00 12.06 -12.38
CA LEU A 73 -3.16 12.47 -13.51
C LEU A 73 -2.49 11.27 -14.19
N VAL A 74 -1.95 10.31 -13.42
CA VAL A 74 -1.35 9.08 -13.98
C VAL A 74 -2.39 8.21 -14.67
N THR A 75 -3.61 8.15 -14.15
CA THR A 75 -4.70 7.39 -14.77
C THR A 75 -5.15 8.04 -16.08
N GLU A 76 -5.31 9.37 -16.11
CA GLU A 76 -5.76 10.11 -17.29
C GLU A 76 -4.66 10.24 -18.36
N PHE A 77 -3.42 10.58 -18.00
CA PHE A 77 -2.31 10.68 -18.95
C PHE A 77 -1.74 9.32 -19.36
N GLY A 78 -1.88 8.29 -18.52
CA GLY A 78 -1.48 6.91 -18.83
C GLY A 78 -2.44 6.19 -19.78
N VAL A 79 -3.71 6.61 -19.81
CA VAL A 79 -4.76 6.02 -20.67
C VAL A 79 -5.17 6.96 -21.83
N GLY A 80 -4.95 8.28 -21.70
CA GLY A 80 -5.30 9.31 -22.68
C GLY A 80 -4.56 9.25 -24.03
N GLY A 81 -3.63 8.31 -24.21
CA GLY A 81 -3.07 7.97 -25.51
C GLY A 81 -3.93 7.01 -26.35
N ARG A 82 -5.03 6.45 -25.81
CA ARG A 82 -5.87 5.47 -26.52
C ARG A 82 -7.36 5.67 -26.28
N CYS A 83 -7.88 6.81 -26.71
CA CYS A 83 -9.26 6.87 -27.18
C CYS A 83 -9.26 7.65 -28.50
N CYS A 84 -9.32 6.94 -29.62
CA CYS A 84 -10.07 7.42 -30.78
C CYS A 84 -11.54 7.15 -30.46
N PRO A 85 -12.38 8.16 -30.17
CA PRO A 85 -13.81 7.95 -30.16
C PRO A 85 -14.31 8.28 -31.58
N LEU A 86 -14.21 7.34 -32.52
CA LEU A 86 -14.96 7.45 -33.78
C LEU A 86 -15.16 6.12 -34.48
N THR A 87 -15.77 5.15 -33.80
CA THR A 87 -16.53 4.09 -34.49
C THR A 87 -17.90 4.65 -34.88
N HIS A 88 -17.90 5.55 -35.87
CA HIS A 88 -19.07 5.71 -36.73
C HIS A 88 -18.91 4.75 -37.92
N PRO A 89 -19.93 3.94 -38.26
CA PRO A 89 -19.97 3.19 -39.51
C PRO A 89 -20.27 4.15 -40.68
N LEU A 90 -20.16 3.67 -41.93
CA LEU A 90 -20.32 4.37 -43.23
C LEU A 90 -18.96 4.85 -43.83
N ALA A 91 -18.53 4.52 -45.05
CA ALA A 91 -19.07 3.80 -46.20
C ALA A 91 -17.89 3.48 -47.18
N PRO A 92 -18.08 2.62 -48.20
CA PRO A 92 -17.03 2.06 -49.08
C PRO A 92 -16.81 2.92 -50.33
N PHE A 93 -15.63 2.88 -50.96
CA PHE A 93 -15.27 3.25 -52.36
C PHE A 93 -13.73 3.44 -52.34
N SER A 94 -12.88 3.00 -53.27
CA SER A 94 -12.94 2.15 -54.45
C SER A 94 -11.50 2.01 -54.94
N GLY A 95 -11.11 0.83 -55.44
CA GLY A 95 -10.05 0.63 -56.42
C GLY A 95 -8.76 1.45 -56.31
N SER A 96 -7.75 0.90 -55.64
CA SER A 96 -6.36 1.10 -56.07
C SER A 96 -5.56 -0.20 -55.82
N PRO A 97 -4.84 -0.71 -56.84
CA PRO A 97 -3.87 -1.79 -56.65
C PRO A 97 -2.49 -1.16 -56.44
N PHE A 98 -2.12 -0.90 -55.19
CA PHE A 98 -0.73 -0.62 -54.83
C PHE A 98 -0.40 -1.26 -53.47
N PRO A 99 0.56 -2.21 -53.42
CA PRO A 99 1.07 -2.72 -52.16
C PRO A 99 2.19 -1.78 -51.72
N LEU A 100 1.84 -0.69 -51.04
CA LEU A 100 2.83 0.12 -50.33
C LEU A 100 2.52 0.06 -48.85
N LEU A 101 3.25 -0.85 -48.21
CA LEU A 101 3.83 -0.64 -46.89
C LEU A 101 2.87 0.05 -45.92
N THR A 102 1.84 -0.67 -45.47
CA THR A 102 1.32 -0.37 -44.14
C THR A 102 2.49 -0.65 -43.19
N PRO A 103 3.10 0.35 -42.54
CA PRO A 103 3.92 0.01 -41.41
C PRO A 103 2.94 -0.60 -40.42
N PHE A 104 3.15 -1.88 -40.13
CA PHE A 104 2.79 -2.52 -38.88
C PHE A 104 2.64 -1.43 -37.82
N PHE A 105 1.41 -1.12 -37.41
CA PHE A 105 1.22 -0.30 -36.21
C PHE A 105 2.04 -1.01 -35.13
N PRO A 106 3.15 -0.43 -34.64
CA PRO A 106 3.85 -1.04 -33.54
C PRO A 106 2.84 -0.99 -32.41
N TYR A 107 2.44 -2.17 -31.93
CA TYR A 107 1.79 -2.31 -30.64
C TYR A 107 2.53 -1.36 -29.68
N PRO A 108 1.89 -0.31 -29.14
CA PRO A 108 2.59 0.57 -28.23
C PRO A 108 3.12 -0.29 -27.08
N PRO A 109 4.39 -0.16 -26.69
CA PRO A 109 4.99 -1.01 -25.68
C PRO A 109 4.14 -0.95 -24.41
N PRO A 110 3.98 -2.06 -23.66
CA PRO A 110 3.38 -2.01 -22.35
C PRO A 110 4.25 -1.08 -21.49
N GLN A 111 3.78 0.13 -21.26
CA GLN A 111 4.48 1.09 -20.41
C GLN A 111 4.50 0.52 -19.00
N ASN A 112 5.70 0.41 -18.43
CA ASN A 112 6.05 -0.16 -17.13
C ASN A 112 5.53 0.70 -15.95
N ASN A 113 4.24 1.04 -15.95
CA ASN A 113 3.56 1.82 -14.91
C ASN A 113 2.91 0.92 -13.84
N PHE A 114 3.11 -0.40 -13.91
CA PHE A 114 2.50 -1.36 -12.98
C PHE A 114 2.89 -1.10 -11.51
N ILE A 115 4.13 -0.67 -11.28
CA ILE A 115 4.64 -0.37 -9.93
C ILE A 115 3.99 0.90 -9.35
N ASN A 116 3.76 1.93 -10.18
CA ASN A 116 3.11 3.15 -9.75
C ASN A 116 1.62 2.93 -9.46
N LEU A 117 0.91 2.11 -10.22
CA LEU A 117 -0.52 1.86 -10.00
C LEU A 117 -0.81 1.15 -8.67
N SER A 118 0.03 0.18 -8.28
CA SER A 118 -0.10 -0.50 -6.99
C SER A 118 0.21 0.44 -5.82
N PHE A 119 1.22 1.30 -5.96
CA PHE A 119 1.58 2.29 -4.94
C PHE A 119 0.56 3.45 -4.84
N LEU A 120 0.02 3.91 -5.97
CA LEU A 120 -0.99 4.97 -6.02
C LEU A 120 -2.30 4.54 -5.34
N ARG A 121 -2.64 3.24 -5.39
CA ARG A 121 -3.75 2.66 -4.63
C ARG A 121 -3.53 2.76 -3.11
N LEU A 122 -2.30 2.77 -2.61
CA LEU A 122 -2.03 3.00 -1.18
C LEU A 122 -2.41 4.42 -0.75
N PHE A 123 -2.24 5.45 -1.58
CA PHE A 123 -2.67 6.81 -1.22
C PHE A 123 -4.20 6.91 -1.07
N ARG A 124 -4.94 6.11 -1.84
CA ARG A 124 -6.40 5.97 -1.69
C ARG A 124 -6.75 5.32 -0.34
N ALA A 125 -6.05 4.25 0.05
CA ALA A 125 -6.21 3.60 1.34
C ALA A 125 -5.76 4.47 2.53
N ALA A 126 -4.72 5.29 2.33
CA ALA A 126 -4.18 6.19 3.35
C ALA A 126 -5.20 7.24 3.83
N ARG A 127 -6.22 7.55 3.02
CA ARG A 127 -7.30 8.46 3.44
C ARG A 127 -8.19 7.86 4.54
N LEU A 128 -8.26 6.53 4.67
CA LEU A 128 -8.94 5.90 5.81
C LEU A 128 -8.25 6.22 7.15
N ILE A 129 -6.94 6.54 7.13
CA ILE A 129 -6.20 6.98 8.33
C ILE A 129 -6.76 8.32 8.86
N LYS A 130 -7.44 9.13 8.01
CA LYS A 130 -8.14 10.33 8.47
C LYS A 130 -9.32 10.01 9.40
N LEU A 131 -9.96 8.85 9.26
CA LEU A 131 -11.03 8.40 10.16
C LEU A 131 -10.51 8.10 11.57
N LEU A 132 -9.27 7.61 11.70
CA LEU A 132 -8.62 7.39 13.00
C LEU A 132 -8.44 8.69 13.77
N ARG A 133 -8.36 9.81 13.05
CA ARG A 133 -8.39 11.13 13.65
C ARG A 133 -9.81 11.59 13.91
N GLN A 134 -10.90 11.08 13.35
CA GLN A 134 -12.22 11.65 13.67
C GLN A 134 -12.65 11.35 15.13
N GLY A 135 -12.21 10.23 15.69
CA GLY A 135 -12.50 9.83 17.08
C GLY A 135 -11.53 10.39 18.12
N TYR A 136 -12.02 11.18 19.07
CA TYR A 136 -11.23 11.69 20.21
C TYR A 136 -10.55 10.56 21.01
N THR A 137 -11.28 9.47 21.26
CA THR A 137 -10.76 8.31 22.02
C THR A 137 -9.62 7.62 21.29
N ILE A 138 -9.74 7.39 19.98
CA ILE A 138 -8.71 6.73 19.16
C ILE A 138 -7.46 7.61 19.10
N ARG A 139 -7.61 8.94 18.95
CA ARG A 139 -6.47 9.88 19.01
C ARG A 139 -5.72 9.77 20.33
N ILE A 140 -6.45 9.78 21.45
CA ILE A 140 -5.85 9.71 22.79
C ILE A 140 -5.15 8.36 22.97
N LEU A 141 -5.81 7.25 22.61
CA LEU A 141 -5.23 5.91 22.69
C LEU A 141 -3.98 5.74 21.81
N LEU A 142 -4.04 6.20 20.55
CA LEU A 142 -2.90 6.11 19.64
C LEU A 142 -1.75 7.00 20.11
N TRP A 143 -2.07 8.20 20.62
CA TRP A 143 -1.09 9.11 21.17
C TRP A 143 -0.44 8.53 22.44
N THR A 144 -1.22 7.98 23.38
CA THR A 144 -0.67 7.34 24.58
C THR A 144 0.14 6.08 24.24
N PHE A 145 -0.29 5.31 23.24
CA PHE A 145 0.47 4.17 22.71
C PHE A 145 1.80 4.61 22.09
N VAL A 146 1.81 5.55 21.15
CA VAL A 146 3.07 6.05 20.55
C VAL A 146 3.97 6.66 21.62
N GLN A 147 3.37 7.38 22.57
CA GLN A 147 4.06 8.01 23.69
C GLN A 147 4.65 6.99 24.68
N SER A 148 4.12 5.76 24.70
CA SER A 148 4.67 4.64 25.46
C SER A 148 5.98 4.10 24.85
N PHE A 149 6.16 4.20 23.53
CA PHE A 149 7.41 3.84 22.83
C PHE A 149 8.43 4.97 22.78
N LYS A 150 7.98 6.22 22.72
CA LYS A 150 8.90 7.37 22.71
C LYS A 150 9.64 7.44 24.06
N VAL A 151 10.92 7.07 24.04
CA VAL A 151 11.94 7.58 24.97
C VAL A 151 11.86 9.10 24.86
N HIS A 152 11.24 9.77 25.81
CA HIS A 152 11.27 11.22 25.83
C HIS A 152 12.65 11.67 26.34
N PRO A 153 13.52 12.26 25.50
CA PRO A 153 14.58 13.08 26.04
C PRO A 153 13.90 14.39 26.47
N LYS A 154 13.82 14.63 27.77
CA LYS A 154 13.50 15.96 28.34
C LYS A 154 12.04 16.42 28.15
N ILE A 155 11.11 15.86 28.92
CA ILE A 155 9.94 16.64 29.38
C ILE A 155 10.28 17.09 30.81
N PRO A 156 10.22 18.39 31.14
CA PRO A 156 10.31 18.82 32.54
C PRO A 156 9.18 18.17 33.35
N PRO A 157 9.44 17.66 34.56
CA PRO A 157 8.48 16.84 35.29
C PRO A 157 7.18 17.61 35.51
N THR A 158 6.06 17.10 35.00
CA THR A 158 4.72 17.62 35.34
C THR A 158 4.15 17.01 36.61
N HIS A 159 4.80 16.03 37.26
CA HIS A 159 4.50 15.63 38.64
C HIS A 159 5.68 14.85 39.25
N PRO A 160 6.07 15.11 40.51
CA PRO A 160 7.00 14.24 41.23
C PRO A 160 6.31 12.89 41.52
N GLY A 161 6.88 11.78 41.04
CA GLY A 161 6.42 10.42 41.34
C GLY A 161 5.96 9.56 40.16
N THR A 162 6.12 9.99 38.90
CA THR A 162 5.85 9.11 37.75
C THR A 162 7.04 8.19 37.46
N PRO A 163 6.86 6.85 37.42
CA PRO A 163 7.95 5.91 37.14
C PRO A 163 8.48 6.09 35.71
N PRO A 164 9.78 5.82 35.46
CA PRO A 164 10.33 5.83 34.11
C PRO A 164 9.60 4.79 33.24
N ARG A 165 9.25 5.17 32.00
CA ARG A 165 8.63 4.25 31.05
C ARG A 165 9.63 3.12 30.73
N ALA A 166 9.33 1.89 31.16
CA ALA A 166 10.22 0.74 31.04
C ALA A 166 10.27 0.11 29.64
N LEU A 167 9.27 0.38 28.80
CA LEU A 167 9.09 -0.23 27.47
C LEU A 167 10.29 -0.10 26.50
N PRO A 168 10.98 1.05 26.35
CA PRO A 168 12.11 1.13 25.43
C PRO A 168 13.31 0.29 25.88
N TYR A 169 13.53 0.14 27.19
CA TYR A 169 14.60 -0.73 27.71
C TYR A 169 14.27 -2.20 27.47
N VAL A 170 13.02 -2.61 27.67
CA VAL A 170 12.58 -3.97 27.38
C VAL A 170 12.68 -4.26 25.87
N CYS A 171 12.26 -3.32 25.02
CA CYS A 171 12.39 -3.45 23.56
C CYS A 171 13.86 -3.56 23.12
N LEU A 172 14.76 -2.76 23.71
CA LEU A 172 16.20 -2.85 23.46
C LEU A 172 16.76 -4.21 23.90
N LEU A 173 16.38 -4.72 25.08
CA LEU A 173 16.83 -6.03 25.55
C LEU A 173 16.36 -7.15 24.61
N ILE A 174 15.09 -7.12 24.18
CA ILE A 174 14.56 -8.08 23.21
C ILE A 174 15.29 -7.97 21.87
N ALA A 175 15.53 -6.76 21.37
CA ALA A 175 16.27 -6.55 20.12
C ALA A 175 17.73 -7.02 20.21
N MET A 176 18.39 -6.78 21.34
CA MET A 176 19.76 -7.23 21.61
C MET A 176 19.83 -8.76 21.72
N LEU A 177 18.82 -9.39 22.32
CA LEU A 177 18.70 -10.84 22.39
C LEU A 177 18.61 -11.45 20.98
N PHE A 178 17.68 -10.94 20.16
CA PHE A 178 17.54 -11.35 18.76
C PHE A 178 18.81 -11.10 17.94
N PHE A 179 19.51 -10.00 18.20
CA PHE A 179 20.78 -9.71 17.54
C PHE A 179 21.86 -10.75 17.87
N ILE A 180 22.06 -11.07 19.16
CA ILE A 180 23.07 -12.06 19.58
C ILE A 180 22.74 -13.44 19.01
N TYR A 181 21.47 -13.89 19.11
CA TYR A 181 21.08 -15.18 18.56
C TYR A 181 21.14 -15.24 17.03
N ALA A 182 20.87 -14.15 16.31
CA ALA A 182 21.01 -14.12 14.85
C ALA A 182 22.48 -14.26 14.42
N ILE A 183 23.42 -13.62 15.14
CA ILE A 183 24.87 -13.75 14.86
C ILE A 183 25.37 -15.15 15.22
N ILE A 184 24.97 -15.70 16.36
CA ILE A 184 25.31 -17.08 16.74
C ILE A 184 24.74 -18.07 15.71
N GLY A 185 23.47 -17.90 15.30
CA GLY A 185 22.82 -18.76 14.31
C GLY A 185 23.51 -18.71 12.95
N MET A 186 23.98 -17.54 12.52
CA MET A 186 24.79 -17.42 11.30
C MET A 186 26.16 -18.09 11.45
N GLN A 187 26.82 -17.95 12.60
CA GLN A 187 28.14 -18.56 12.82
C GLN A 187 28.08 -20.08 12.97
N VAL A 188 27.00 -20.63 13.54
CA VAL A 188 26.83 -22.07 13.81
C VAL A 188 26.14 -22.79 12.65
N PHE A 189 25.12 -22.17 12.05
CA PHE A 189 24.22 -22.79 11.06
C PHE A 189 24.27 -22.11 9.69
N GLY A 190 25.11 -21.08 9.48
CA GLY A 190 25.19 -20.35 8.21
C GLY A 190 25.79 -21.15 7.05
N ASN A 191 26.51 -22.24 7.34
CA ASN A 191 27.16 -23.08 6.33
C ASN A 191 26.45 -24.44 6.08
N ILE A 192 25.25 -24.63 6.62
CA ILE A 192 24.48 -25.84 6.31
C ILE A 192 24.06 -25.75 4.84
N GLY A 193 24.52 -26.72 4.04
CA GLY A 193 24.08 -26.89 2.66
C GLY A 193 22.58 -27.11 2.64
N ILE A 194 21.87 -26.40 1.77
CA ILE A 194 20.46 -26.72 1.52
C ILE A 194 20.54 -27.98 0.67
N GLU A 195 20.40 -29.15 1.30
CA GLU A 195 20.29 -30.41 0.56
C GLU A 195 18.90 -30.39 -0.09
N GLU A 196 18.87 -30.17 -1.40
CA GLU A 196 17.65 -30.01 -2.21
C GLU A 196 16.83 -31.31 -2.33
N GLU A 197 17.23 -32.40 -1.66
CA GLU A 197 16.63 -33.73 -1.84
C GLU A 197 15.48 -34.09 -0.88
N ASP A 198 15.25 -33.34 0.20
CA ASP A 198 14.17 -33.63 1.15
C ASP A 198 13.21 -32.44 1.37
N ASP A 199 12.00 -32.53 0.80
CA ASP A 199 10.84 -31.64 1.03
C ASP A 199 10.38 -31.59 2.52
N GLU A 200 11.01 -32.38 3.40
CA GLU A 200 10.75 -32.45 4.84
C GLU A 200 11.73 -31.64 5.70
N SER A 201 12.76 -31.02 5.10
CA SER A 201 13.72 -30.22 5.85
C SER A 201 13.13 -28.86 6.28
N ALA A 202 13.22 -28.55 7.58
CA ALA A 202 12.73 -27.27 8.12
C ALA A 202 13.55 -26.04 7.64
N ILE A 203 14.70 -26.27 7.00
CA ILE A 203 15.65 -25.25 6.50
C ILE A 203 15.50 -25.16 4.98
N THR A 204 14.75 -24.15 4.52
CA THR A 204 14.45 -23.95 3.09
C THR A 204 15.13 -22.69 2.55
N GLN A 205 15.05 -22.45 1.23
CA GLN A 205 15.58 -21.23 0.61
C GLN A 205 15.01 -19.93 1.20
N HIS A 206 13.78 -19.97 1.72
CA HIS A 206 13.15 -18.81 2.38
C HIS A 206 13.41 -18.78 3.90
N ASN A 207 13.71 -19.93 4.51
CA ASN A 207 13.89 -20.08 5.96
C ASN A 207 15.31 -20.59 6.28
N ASN A 208 16.30 -19.69 6.31
CA ASN A 208 17.71 -20.05 6.56
C ASN A 208 18.52 -18.99 7.32
N PHE A 209 19.74 -19.35 7.72
CA PHE A 209 20.68 -18.52 8.49
C PHE A 209 21.82 -17.90 7.65
N ARG A 210 21.69 -17.87 6.31
CA ARG A 210 22.78 -17.38 5.44
C ARG A 210 22.98 -15.87 5.55
N THR A 211 21.90 -15.12 5.71
CA THR A 211 21.95 -13.66 5.85
C THR A 211 21.38 -13.23 7.19
N PHE A 212 21.84 -12.09 7.69
CA PHE A 212 21.41 -11.56 8.98
C PHE A 212 19.89 -11.32 9.01
N PHE A 213 19.33 -10.81 7.91
CA PHE A 213 17.90 -10.52 7.82
C PHE A 213 17.04 -11.80 7.73
N GLN A 214 17.49 -12.83 7.01
CA GLN A 214 16.79 -14.13 6.98
C GLN A 214 16.85 -14.83 8.34
N ALA A 215 18.00 -14.81 9.01
CA ALA A 215 18.13 -15.28 10.38
C ALA A 215 17.19 -14.53 11.32
N LEU A 216 17.14 -13.20 11.24
CA LEU A 216 16.23 -12.37 12.05
C LEU A 216 14.76 -12.71 11.80
N MET A 217 14.36 -12.86 10.53
CA MET A 217 12.99 -13.24 10.15
C MET A 217 12.63 -14.66 10.62
N LEU A 218 13.59 -15.59 10.60
CA LEU A 218 13.43 -16.96 11.10
C LEU A 218 13.33 -16.99 12.64
N LEU A 219 14.06 -16.14 13.36
CA LEU A 219 13.92 -16.00 14.81
C LEU A 219 12.62 -15.32 15.24
N PHE A 220 12.05 -14.47 14.38
CA PHE A 220 10.75 -13.83 14.62
C PHE A 220 9.57 -14.72 14.24
N ARG A 221 9.80 -15.66 13.32
CA ARG A 221 8.85 -16.69 12.90
C ARG A 221 8.59 -17.67 14.03
#